data_AF-A0A1G1HXS2-F1
#
_entry.id   AF-A0A1G1HXS2-F1
#
_cell.length_a   1.000
_cell.length_b   1.000
_cell.length_c   1.000
_cell.angle_alpha   90.00
_cell.angle_beta   90.00
_cell.angle_gamma   90.00
#
_symmetry.space_group_name_H-M   'P 1'
#
loop_
_entity.id
_entity.type
_entity.pdbx_description
1 polymer ?
#
loop_
_entity_poly.entity_id
_entity_poly.type
_entity_poly.pdbx_seq_one_letter_code
_entity_poly.pdbx_strand_id
1 'polypeptide(L)'
;MERGLRPLILIILDGWGINPMADGNAIALANTPVYDSLLSEYPHTTLDASGESVGLPDGQMGNSEVGHLNIGAGRVVYQDLTRIDKAIDSREFFKNPVFLECIHKTKASSGRLHFMGLLSDGGVHSHINHLIALIDMAVKEGVKEIYIHAFLDGRDTPPNSGAVYLLSLQDYLKKRGVGRIATISGRYYAMDRDNRWERVERAYNTLVAGEGLVASDPIEAIKKSYTDGVTDEFVIPTLICD
;
A
#
# COMPACT_ATOMS: atom_id res chain seq x y z
N MET A 1 11.06 5.19 56.67
CA MET A 1 10.54 6.26 55.80
C MET A 1 10.09 5.60 54.52
N GLU A 2 8.78 5.56 54.25
CA GLU A 2 8.29 5.23 52.92
C GLU A 2 8.88 6.24 51.94
N ARG A 3 9.56 5.75 50.89
CA ARG A 3 9.97 6.62 49.78
C ARG A 3 8.67 7.07 49.12
N GLY A 4 8.29 8.33 49.32
CA GLY A 4 7.20 8.94 48.58
C GLY A 4 7.42 8.75 47.08
N LEU A 5 6.37 8.34 46.37
CA LEU A 5 6.40 8.17 44.93
C LEU A 5 6.82 9.50 44.28
N ARG A 6 7.88 9.46 43.47
CA ARG A 6 8.26 10.57 42.59
C ARG A 6 7.72 10.24 41.20
N PRO A 7 6.61 10.84 40.77
CA PRO A 7 6.04 10.51 39.48
C PRO A 7 6.98 10.96 38.36
N LEU A 8 7.17 10.09 37.38
CA LEU A 8 7.71 10.46 36.08
C LEU A 8 6.54 10.76 35.15
N ILE A 9 6.48 11.96 34.60
CA ILE A 9 5.38 12.42 33.75
C ILE A 9 5.94 12.66 32.34
N LEU A 10 5.35 11.97 31.36
CA LEU A 10 5.53 12.28 29.95
C LEU A 10 4.36 13.15 29.48
N ILE A 11 4.66 14.35 28.98
CA ILE A 11 3.67 15.29 28.43
C ILE A 11 3.89 15.35 26.92
N ILE A 12 2.85 15.05 26.15
CA ILE A 12 2.87 15.08 24.69
C ILE A 12 2.05 16.30 24.24
N LEU A 13 2.71 17.29 23.64
CA LEU A 13 2.05 18.42 22.99
C LEU A 13 1.73 18.03 21.54
N ASP A 14 0.51 17.54 21.30
CA ASP A 14 0.11 17.03 19.98
C ASP A 14 0.09 18.18 18.94
N GLY A 15 0.69 17.94 17.77
CA GLY A 15 0.86 18.96 16.73
C GLY A 15 1.90 20.06 17.02
N TRP A 16 2.79 19.89 18.00
CA TRP A 16 3.80 20.89 18.37
C TRP A 16 5.16 20.66 17.68
N GLY A 17 5.34 21.26 16.51
CA GLY A 17 6.59 21.18 15.73
C GLY A 17 7.54 22.38 15.94
N ILE A 18 8.81 22.20 15.63
CA ILE A 18 9.81 23.28 15.62
C ILE A 18 9.99 23.75 14.18
N ASN A 19 9.57 24.99 13.90
CA ASN A 19 9.73 25.63 12.60
C ASN A 19 10.46 26.98 12.77
N PRO A 20 11.61 27.19 12.10
CA PRO A 20 12.37 28.44 12.22
C PRO A 20 11.67 29.65 11.56
N MET A 21 10.69 29.42 10.68
CA MET A 21 9.91 30.48 10.04
C MET A 21 8.76 30.89 10.97
N ALA A 22 8.66 32.19 11.25
CA ALA A 22 7.59 32.75 12.09
C ALA A 22 6.28 33.00 11.32
N ASP A 23 6.35 33.15 9.99
CA ASP A 23 5.16 33.39 9.17
C ASP A 23 4.21 32.18 9.20
N GLY A 24 2.96 32.43 9.56
CA GLY A 24 1.95 31.38 9.77
C GLY A 24 2.23 30.41 10.94
N ASN A 25 3.23 30.66 11.77
CA ASN A 25 3.64 29.76 12.85
C ASN A 25 2.97 30.13 14.19
N ALA A 26 1.87 29.45 14.50
CA ALA A 26 1.11 29.72 15.73
C ALA A 26 1.92 29.50 17.02
N ILE A 27 2.90 28.59 17.03
CA ILE A 27 3.73 28.32 18.20
C ILE A 27 4.68 29.50 18.45
N ALA A 28 5.36 29.99 17.41
CA ALA A 28 6.28 31.12 17.52
C ALA A 28 5.56 32.46 17.82
N LEU A 29 4.29 32.58 17.42
CA LEU A 29 3.47 33.78 17.65
C LEU A 29 2.73 33.76 19.00
N ALA A 30 2.63 32.60 19.64
CA ALA A 30 1.94 32.45 20.92
C ALA A 30 2.82 32.94 22.10
N ASN A 31 2.17 33.37 23.18
CA ASN A 31 2.85 33.64 24.44
C ASN A 31 2.97 32.33 25.23
N THR A 32 4.15 31.71 25.24
CA THR A 32 4.39 30.36 25.78
C THR A 32 5.36 30.33 26.96
N PRO A 33 5.17 31.16 28.01
CA PRO A 33 6.20 31.42 29.02
C PRO A 33 6.65 30.17 29.79
N VAL A 34 5.76 29.18 29.95
CA VAL A 34 6.09 27.90 30.61
C VAL A 34 6.96 27.03 29.70
N TYR A 35 6.62 26.92 28.42
CA TYR A 35 7.42 26.16 27.46
C TYR A 35 8.80 26.81 27.28
N ASP A 36 8.82 28.14 27.17
CA ASP A 36 10.05 28.92 27.00
C ASP A 36 10.97 28.78 28.22
N SER A 37 10.43 28.83 29.45
CA SER A 37 11.22 28.64 30.67
C SER A 37 11.77 27.21 30.76
N LEU A 38 10.98 26.20 30.37
CA LEU A 38 11.44 24.81 30.35
C LEU A 38 12.63 24.61 29.41
N LEU A 39 12.59 25.20 28.22
CA LEU A 39 13.72 25.14 27.27
C LEU A 39 14.95 25.91 27.76
N SER A 40 14.77 27.04 28.46
CA SER A 40 15.88 27.84 28.98
C SER A 40 16.56 27.23 30.19
N GLU A 41 15.81 26.56 31.07
CA GLU A 41 16.30 26.12 32.39
C GLU A 41 16.75 24.66 32.43
N TYR A 42 16.21 23.81 31.54
CA TYR A 42 16.45 22.36 31.56
C TYR A 42 17.11 21.86 30.27
N PRO A 43 17.82 20.72 30.32
CA PRO A 43 18.35 20.08 29.13
C PRO A 43 17.24 19.74 28.13
N HIS A 44 17.44 20.12 26.87
CA HIS A 44 16.50 19.86 25.79
C HIS A 44 17.23 19.38 24.52
N THR A 45 16.48 18.72 23.65
CA THR A 45 16.94 18.28 22.32
C THR A 45 15.73 18.24 21.38
N THR A 46 15.99 18.05 20.09
CA THR A 46 14.96 17.80 19.07
C THR A 46 14.96 16.33 18.66
N LEU A 47 13.82 15.84 18.18
CA LEU A 47 13.65 14.48 17.65
C LEU A 47 12.94 14.55 16.30
N ASP A 48 13.32 13.68 15.38
CA ASP A 48 12.57 13.48 14.14
C ASP A 48 11.25 12.75 14.43
N ALA A 49 10.14 13.28 13.90
CA ALA A 49 8.79 12.78 14.14
C ALA A 49 8.03 12.46 12.83
N SER A 50 8.75 12.30 11.73
CA SER A 50 8.22 12.07 10.38
C SER A 50 9.14 11.15 9.57
N GLY A 51 8.66 10.67 8.43
CA GLY A 51 9.42 9.81 7.53
C GLY A 51 9.96 8.54 8.17
N GLU A 52 11.14 8.11 7.74
CA GLU A 52 11.74 6.83 8.15
C GLU A 52 12.00 6.74 9.66
N SER A 53 12.26 7.87 10.32
CA SER A 53 12.53 7.94 11.77
C SER A 53 11.35 7.45 12.62
N VAL A 54 10.13 7.45 12.07
CA VAL A 54 8.92 6.93 12.71
C VAL A 54 8.27 5.79 11.92
N GLY A 55 8.98 5.22 10.96
CA GLY A 55 8.53 4.06 10.20
C GLY A 55 7.57 4.38 9.05
N LEU A 56 7.55 5.64 8.58
CA LEU A 56 6.84 6.10 7.38
C LEU A 56 7.78 6.17 6.16
N PRO A 57 7.24 6.23 4.93
CA PRO A 57 7.99 6.59 3.73
C PRO A 57 8.72 7.92 3.87
N ASP A 58 9.84 8.07 3.16
CA ASP A 58 10.61 9.31 3.17
C ASP A 58 9.75 10.53 2.75
N GLY A 59 9.95 11.64 3.44
CA GLY A 59 9.18 12.88 3.25
C GLY A 59 7.73 12.86 3.76
N GLN A 60 7.19 11.73 4.20
CA GLN A 60 5.81 11.68 4.72
C GLN A 60 5.73 12.28 6.13
N MET A 61 4.79 13.23 6.30
CA MET A 61 4.53 13.84 7.62
C MET A 61 4.07 12.80 8.64
N GLY A 62 4.46 13.01 9.90
CA GLY A 62 3.94 12.24 11.02
C GLY A 62 2.46 12.53 11.28
N ASN A 63 1.84 11.68 12.10
CA ASN A 63 0.49 11.87 12.62
C ASN A 63 0.40 11.30 14.04
N SER A 64 -0.71 11.58 14.73
CA SER A 64 -0.89 11.20 16.14
C SER A 64 -0.78 9.69 16.36
N GLU A 65 -1.32 8.85 15.48
CA GLU A 65 -1.27 7.37 15.63
C GLU A 65 0.17 6.86 15.54
N VAL A 66 0.88 7.23 14.48
CA VAL A 66 2.28 6.85 14.26
C VAL A 66 3.18 7.38 15.38
N GLY A 67 2.99 8.63 15.79
CA GLY A 67 3.77 9.27 16.85
C GLY A 67 3.61 8.56 18.20
N HIS A 68 2.37 8.36 18.65
CA HIS A 68 2.11 7.71 19.94
C HIS A 68 2.58 6.25 19.95
N LEU A 69 2.44 5.55 18.82
CA LEU A 69 2.91 4.17 18.68
C LEU A 69 4.42 4.06 18.84
N ASN A 70 5.20 4.94 18.19
CA ASN A 70 6.66 4.96 18.32
C ASN A 70 7.11 5.34 19.73
N ILE A 71 6.50 6.38 20.34
CA ILE A 71 6.78 6.81 21.72
C ILE A 71 6.54 5.68 22.71
N GLY A 72 5.40 5.00 22.60
CA GLY A 72 5.04 3.89 23.50
C GLY A 72 5.89 2.63 23.27
N ALA A 73 6.32 2.38 22.03
CA ALA A 73 7.08 1.18 21.68
C ALA A 73 8.58 1.28 21.97
N GLY A 74 9.13 2.49 22.11
CA GLY A 74 10.56 2.72 22.32
C GLY A 74 11.43 2.20 21.17
N ARG A 75 10.87 2.13 19.95
CA ARG A 75 11.53 1.68 18.72
C ARG A 75 10.80 2.25 17.51
N VAL A 76 11.47 2.25 16.35
CA VAL A 76 10.81 2.54 15.07
C VAL A 76 9.76 1.48 14.78
N VAL A 77 8.49 1.89 14.67
CA VAL A 77 7.38 1.02 14.29
C VAL A 77 7.06 1.24 12.83
N TYR A 78 7.64 0.38 11.98
CA TYR A 78 7.42 0.40 10.54
C TYR A 78 5.95 0.13 10.19
N GLN A 79 5.35 1.04 9.44
CA GLN A 79 4.07 0.80 8.79
C GLN A 79 4.22 -0.28 7.72
N ASP A 80 3.14 -1.00 7.42
CA ASP A 80 3.22 -2.19 6.57
C ASP A 80 3.81 -1.89 5.18
N LEU A 81 3.46 -0.75 4.56
CA LEU A 81 4.04 -0.31 3.29
C LEU A 81 5.57 -0.22 3.38
N THR A 82 6.08 0.61 4.29
CA THR A 82 7.53 0.82 4.49
C THR A 82 8.24 -0.46 4.92
N ARG A 83 7.59 -1.31 5.73
CA ARG A 83 8.14 -2.61 6.12
C ARG A 83 8.35 -3.52 4.91
N ILE A 84 7.36 -3.59 4.01
CA ILE A 84 7.43 -4.41 2.80
C ILE A 84 8.46 -3.84 1.83
N ASP A 85 8.51 -2.52 1.63
CA ASP A 85 9.50 -1.86 0.78
C ASP A 85 10.92 -2.16 1.26
N LYS A 86 11.20 -1.97 2.56
CA LYS A 86 12.51 -2.31 3.14
C LYS A 86 12.85 -3.78 2.98
N ALA A 87 11.88 -4.68 3.08
CA ALA A 87 12.11 -6.11 2.85
C ALA A 87 12.45 -6.41 1.38
N ILE A 88 11.86 -5.69 0.42
CA ILE A 88 12.17 -5.82 -1.00
C ILE A 88 13.60 -5.32 -1.26
N ASP A 89 13.95 -4.14 -0.74
CA ASP A 89 15.26 -3.51 -0.89
C ASP A 89 16.39 -4.34 -0.27
N SER A 90 16.17 -4.85 0.95
CA SER A 90 17.12 -5.73 1.66
C SER A 90 17.20 -7.15 1.09
N ARG A 91 16.34 -7.47 0.11
CA ARG A 91 16.16 -8.80 -0.48
C ARG A 91 15.61 -9.87 0.48
N GLU A 92 15.19 -9.49 1.68
CA GLU A 92 14.54 -10.40 2.65
C GLU A 92 13.17 -10.87 2.16
N PHE A 93 12.45 -10.03 1.41
CA PHE A 93 11.16 -10.36 0.80
C PHE A 93 11.21 -11.66 -0.02
N PHE A 94 12.29 -11.83 -0.79
CA PHE A 94 12.50 -13.00 -1.66
C PHE A 94 12.90 -14.27 -0.91
N LYS A 95 13.09 -14.19 0.41
CA LYS A 95 13.39 -15.33 1.31
C LYS A 95 12.20 -15.67 2.21
N ASN A 96 11.06 -14.98 2.04
CA ASN A 96 9.90 -15.19 2.88
C ASN A 96 9.41 -16.66 2.77
N PRO A 97 9.36 -17.42 3.88
CA PRO A 97 9.06 -18.85 3.83
C PRO A 97 7.63 -19.13 3.35
N VAL A 98 6.67 -18.24 3.64
CA VAL A 98 5.27 -18.40 3.22
C VAL A 98 5.14 -18.26 1.70
N PHE A 99 5.81 -17.28 1.10
CA PHE A 99 5.82 -17.11 -0.35
C PHE A 99 6.51 -18.29 -1.05
N LEU A 100 7.67 -18.71 -0.56
CA LEU A 100 8.39 -19.87 -1.09
C LEU A 100 7.56 -21.14 -0.98
N GLU A 101 6.91 -21.38 0.15
CA GLU A 101 6.03 -22.55 0.35
C GLU A 101 4.87 -22.55 -0.66
N CYS A 102 4.19 -21.42 -0.85
CA CYS A 102 3.11 -21.28 -1.83
C CYS A 102 3.58 -21.56 -3.26
N ILE A 103 4.73 -20.99 -3.65
CA ILE A 103 5.34 -21.20 -4.97
C ILE A 103 5.73 -22.67 -5.16
N HIS A 104 6.37 -23.29 -4.17
CA HIS A 104 6.78 -24.70 -4.24
C HIS A 104 5.59 -25.65 -4.34
N LYS A 105 4.52 -25.41 -3.54
CA LYS A 105 3.28 -26.19 -3.61
C LYS A 105 2.64 -26.07 -4.99
N THR A 106 2.55 -24.86 -5.54
CA THR A 106 2.00 -24.61 -6.89
C THR A 106 2.81 -25.36 -7.96
N LYS A 107 4.14 -25.34 -7.89
CA LYS A 107 5.00 -26.07 -8.83
C LYS A 107 4.85 -27.58 -8.70
N ALA A 108 4.77 -28.10 -7.48
CA ALA A 108 4.64 -29.53 -7.23
C ALA A 108 3.31 -30.12 -7.75
N SER A 109 2.24 -29.32 -7.78
CA SER A 109 0.93 -29.73 -8.26
C SER A 109 0.70 -29.49 -9.76
N SER A 110 1.69 -28.97 -10.50
CA SER A 110 1.48 -28.40 -11.84
C SER A 110 0.37 -27.33 -11.87
N GLY A 111 0.18 -26.65 -10.73
CA GLY A 111 -0.83 -25.62 -10.55
C GLY A 111 -0.45 -24.31 -11.23
N ARG A 112 -1.37 -23.36 -11.11
CA ARG A 112 -1.26 -21.99 -11.64
C ARG A 112 -1.12 -21.04 -10.46
N LEU A 113 -0.22 -20.07 -10.57
CA LEU A 113 -0.05 -19.05 -9.53
C LEU A 113 -0.91 -17.84 -9.85
N HIS A 114 -1.74 -17.43 -8.90
CA HIS A 114 -2.62 -16.28 -9.05
C HIS A 114 -2.18 -15.17 -8.10
N PHE A 115 -2.00 -13.97 -8.63
CA PHE A 115 -1.83 -12.76 -7.83
C PHE A 115 -3.06 -11.89 -8.02
N MET A 116 -3.61 -11.38 -6.92
CA MET A 116 -4.77 -10.50 -6.92
C MET A 116 -4.54 -9.35 -5.96
N GLY A 117 -4.91 -8.14 -6.36
CA GLY A 117 -4.71 -6.95 -5.55
C GLY A 117 -4.97 -5.66 -6.30
N LEU A 118 -5.05 -4.56 -5.54
CA LEU A 118 -5.21 -3.21 -6.06
C LEU A 118 -3.95 -2.84 -6.87
N LEU A 119 -4.15 -2.38 -8.11
CA LEU A 119 -3.11 -2.07 -9.08
C LEU A 119 -2.98 -0.55 -9.24
N SER A 120 -2.18 0.05 -8.36
CA SER A 120 -1.80 1.47 -8.41
C SER A 120 -0.53 1.70 -7.58
N ASP A 121 -0.07 2.94 -7.52
CA ASP A 121 0.98 3.43 -6.60
C ASP A 121 0.41 4.27 -5.45
N GLY A 122 -0.89 4.12 -5.14
CA GLY A 122 -1.55 4.92 -4.10
C GLY A 122 -1.04 4.68 -2.68
N GLY A 123 -0.48 3.50 -2.38
CA GLY A 123 0.18 3.21 -1.10
C GLY A 123 -0.74 3.04 0.11
N VAL A 124 -2.06 3.19 -0.05
CA VAL A 124 -3.04 3.05 1.04
C VAL A 124 -3.38 1.58 1.30
N HIS A 125 -3.70 0.82 0.23
CA HIS A 125 -4.09 -0.59 0.33
C HIS A 125 -3.07 -1.55 -0.29
N SER A 126 -2.25 -1.08 -1.22
CA SER A 126 -1.22 -1.85 -1.92
C SER A 126 -0.23 -0.92 -2.60
N HIS A 127 0.80 -1.49 -3.23
CA HIS A 127 1.65 -0.80 -4.18
C HIS A 127 2.05 -1.74 -5.32
N ILE A 128 2.00 -1.26 -6.57
CA ILE A 128 2.40 -2.03 -7.77
C ILE A 128 3.82 -2.63 -7.67
N ASN A 129 4.74 -2.00 -6.94
CA ASN A 129 6.09 -2.49 -6.73
C ASN A 129 6.11 -3.82 -5.95
N HIS A 130 5.16 -4.03 -5.04
CA HIS A 130 5.04 -5.29 -4.29
C HIS A 130 4.59 -6.43 -5.21
N LEU A 131 3.64 -6.15 -6.11
CA LEU A 131 3.21 -7.10 -7.15
C LEU A 131 4.38 -7.45 -8.08
N ILE A 132 5.15 -6.45 -8.52
CA ILE A 132 6.34 -6.64 -9.35
C ILE A 132 7.36 -7.55 -8.62
N ALA A 133 7.62 -7.32 -7.33
CA ALA A 133 8.52 -8.16 -6.54
C ALA A 133 8.01 -9.62 -6.40
N LEU A 134 6.71 -9.82 -6.24
CA LEU A 134 6.09 -11.15 -6.23
C LEU A 134 6.24 -11.88 -7.57
N ILE A 135 6.01 -11.18 -8.68
CA ILE A 135 6.21 -11.71 -10.03
C ILE A 135 7.69 -12.08 -10.22
N ASP A 136 8.61 -11.19 -9.85
CA ASP A 136 10.05 -11.43 -9.90
C ASP A 136 10.46 -12.70 -9.14
N MET A 137 9.92 -12.86 -7.94
CA MET A 137 10.14 -14.04 -7.11
C MET A 137 9.63 -15.30 -7.80
N ALA A 138 8.39 -15.29 -8.31
CA ALA A 138 7.80 -16.43 -9.01
C ALA A 138 8.56 -16.81 -10.29
N VAL A 139 8.98 -15.83 -11.09
CA VAL A 139 9.80 -16.05 -12.30
C VAL A 139 11.14 -16.68 -11.93
N LYS A 140 11.81 -16.15 -10.90
CA LYS A 140 13.11 -16.68 -10.44
C LYS A 140 12.99 -18.12 -9.95
N GLU A 141 11.90 -18.45 -9.27
CA GLU A 141 11.60 -19.81 -8.83
C GLU A 141 11.10 -20.72 -9.96
N GLY A 142 10.96 -20.22 -11.20
CA GLY A 142 10.60 -21.02 -12.37
C GLY A 142 9.12 -21.40 -12.45
N VAL A 143 8.22 -20.58 -11.92
CA VAL A 143 6.77 -20.71 -12.15
C VAL A 143 6.47 -20.42 -13.62
N LYS A 144 5.72 -21.30 -14.28
CA LYS A 144 5.41 -21.20 -15.72
C LYS A 144 4.09 -20.49 -16.04
N GLU A 145 3.13 -20.56 -15.12
CA GLU A 145 1.77 -20.09 -15.31
C GLU A 145 1.43 -19.09 -14.20
N ILE A 146 1.41 -17.80 -14.55
CA ILE A 146 1.11 -16.69 -13.63
C ILE A 146 -0.10 -15.92 -14.17
N TYR A 147 -1.10 -15.71 -13.31
CA TYR A 147 -2.32 -15.00 -13.65
C TYR A 147 -2.50 -13.81 -12.71
N ILE A 148 -2.65 -12.61 -13.28
CA ILE A 148 -2.87 -11.40 -12.51
C ILE A 148 -4.32 -10.99 -12.58
N HIS A 149 -4.92 -10.80 -11.41
CA HIS A 149 -6.25 -10.25 -11.24
C HIS A 149 -6.12 -8.81 -10.74
N ALA A 150 -6.16 -7.87 -11.69
CA ALA A 150 -5.91 -6.46 -11.39
C ALA A 150 -7.18 -5.81 -10.86
N PHE A 151 -7.15 -5.35 -9.60
CA PHE A 151 -8.19 -4.51 -9.05
C PHE A 151 -7.84 -3.05 -9.33
N LEU A 152 -8.70 -2.30 -10.00
CA LEU A 152 -8.44 -0.93 -10.45
C LEU A 152 -8.81 0.07 -9.36
N ASP A 153 -7.97 1.09 -9.19
CA ASP A 153 -8.03 2.00 -8.06
C ASP A 153 -8.96 3.19 -8.27
N GLY A 154 -8.46 4.29 -8.84
CA GLY A 154 -9.24 5.50 -9.10
C GLY A 154 -9.71 6.29 -7.88
N ARG A 155 -9.30 5.85 -6.67
CA ARG A 155 -9.68 6.48 -5.40
C ARG A 155 -8.48 6.97 -4.61
N ASP A 156 -7.43 6.14 -4.49
CA ASP A 156 -6.16 6.55 -3.89
C ASP A 156 -5.23 7.17 -4.96
N THR A 157 -5.58 7.03 -6.24
CA THR A 157 -4.96 7.67 -7.41
C THR A 157 -6.02 8.36 -8.29
N PRO A 158 -5.65 9.16 -9.31
CA PRO A 158 -6.63 9.82 -10.17
C PRO A 158 -7.63 8.85 -10.82
N PRO A 159 -8.92 9.22 -11.00
CA PRO A 159 -9.98 8.30 -11.45
C PRO A 159 -9.79 7.58 -12.79
N ASN A 160 -8.92 8.07 -13.67
CA ASN A 160 -8.65 7.51 -15.01
C ASN A 160 -7.16 7.19 -15.20
N SER A 161 -6.51 6.66 -14.16
CA SER A 161 -5.08 6.33 -14.16
C SER A 161 -4.79 4.84 -14.40
N GLY A 162 -5.80 3.97 -14.24
CA GLY A 162 -5.73 2.52 -14.35
C GLY A 162 -5.12 2.01 -15.66
N ALA A 163 -5.40 2.69 -16.77
CA ALA A 163 -4.83 2.32 -18.07
C ALA A 163 -3.29 2.40 -18.10
N VAL A 164 -2.71 3.35 -17.37
CA VAL A 164 -1.24 3.51 -17.27
C VAL A 164 -0.62 2.36 -16.50
N TYR A 165 -1.20 1.97 -15.36
CA TYR A 165 -0.70 0.85 -14.56
C TYR A 165 -0.89 -0.49 -15.25
N LEU A 166 -2.04 -0.70 -15.93
CA LEU A 166 -2.27 -1.90 -16.73
C LEU A 166 -1.25 -2.03 -17.86
N LEU A 167 -0.95 -0.93 -18.57
CA LEU A 167 0.03 -0.93 -19.65
C LEU A 167 1.43 -1.25 -19.12
N SER A 168 1.83 -0.58 -18.03
CA SER A 168 3.10 -0.83 -17.35
C SER A 168 3.26 -2.30 -16.93
N LEU A 169 2.21 -2.87 -16.33
CA LEU A 169 2.18 -4.28 -15.93
C LEU A 169 2.22 -5.22 -17.14
N GLN A 170 1.45 -4.95 -18.19
CA GLN A 170 1.42 -5.77 -19.41
C GLN A 170 2.79 -5.80 -20.09
N ASP A 171 3.45 -4.63 -20.21
CA ASP A 171 4.81 -4.53 -20.74
C ASP A 171 5.83 -5.24 -19.85
N TYR A 172 5.68 -5.14 -18.53
CA TYR A 172 6.54 -5.83 -17.57
C TYR A 172 6.46 -7.36 -17.71
N LEU A 173 5.23 -7.92 -17.79
CA LEU A 173 4.99 -9.35 -17.99
C LEU A 173 5.55 -9.81 -19.34
N LYS A 174 5.31 -9.04 -20.41
CA LYS A 174 5.81 -9.33 -21.76
C LYS A 174 7.33 -9.42 -21.81
N LYS A 175 8.05 -8.51 -21.13
CA LYS A 175 9.52 -8.52 -21.04
C LYS A 175 10.07 -9.76 -20.34
N ARG A 176 9.29 -10.40 -19.45
CA ARG A 176 9.67 -11.64 -18.78
C ARG A 176 9.24 -12.90 -19.52
N GLY A 177 8.38 -12.78 -20.52
CA GLY A 177 7.88 -13.90 -21.29
C GLY A 177 7.02 -14.87 -20.45
N VAL A 178 6.53 -14.42 -19.29
CA VAL A 178 5.70 -15.23 -18.40
C VAL A 178 4.67 -14.35 -17.71
N GLY A 179 3.47 -14.90 -17.58
CA GLY A 179 2.35 -14.29 -16.90
C GLY A 179 1.45 -13.44 -17.80
N ARG A 180 0.19 -13.33 -17.41
CA ARG A 180 -0.82 -12.54 -18.11
C ARG A 180 -1.82 -11.91 -17.14
N ILE A 181 -2.42 -10.81 -17.55
CA ILE A 181 -3.57 -10.22 -16.87
C ILE A 181 -4.77 -11.08 -17.24
N ALA A 182 -5.39 -11.72 -16.25
CA ALA A 182 -6.51 -12.65 -16.42
C ALA A 182 -7.86 -11.96 -16.27
N THR A 183 -7.93 -10.98 -15.37
CA THR A 183 -9.15 -10.20 -15.11
C THR A 183 -8.79 -8.78 -14.71
N ILE A 184 -9.65 -7.83 -15.09
CA ILE A 184 -9.67 -6.50 -14.51
C ILE A 184 -10.99 -6.27 -13.78
N SER A 185 -10.98 -5.56 -12.66
CA SER A 185 -12.19 -5.23 -11.90
C SER A 185 -11.97 -3.94 -11.15
N GLY A 186 -12.92 -3.01 -11.14
CA GLY A 186 -12.89 -1.88 -10.24
C GLY A 186 -12.89 -2.32 -8.78
N ARG A 187 -12.18 -1.58 -7.91
CA ARG A 187 -12.15 -1.85 -6.46
C ARG A 187 -13.53 -1.81 -5.81
N TYR A 188 -14.49 -1.09 -6.40
CA TYR A 188 -15.89 -1.10 -5.97
C TYR A 188 -16.49 -2.52 -5.90
N TYR A 189 -16.08 -3.40 -6.82
CA TYR A 189 -16.53 -4.79 -6.85
C TYR A 189 -15.65 -5.72 -6.03
N ALA A 190 -14.33 -5.62 -6.22
CA ALA A 190 -13.38 -6.59 -5.66
C ALA A 190 -12.97 -6.31 -4.20
N MET A 191 -13.24 -5.11 -3.68
CA MET A 191 -12.78 -4.66 -2.36
C MET A 191 -13.90 -3.97 -1.56
N ASP A 192 -15.14 -4.41 -1.72
CA ASP A 192 -16.25 -3.93 -0.89
C ASP A 192 -16.01 -4.30 0.58
N ARG A 193 -16.36 -3.37 1.48
CA ARG A 193 -16.23 -3.52 2.94
C ARG A 193 -17.53 -3.21 3.68
N ASP A 194 -18.63 -3.04 2.94
CA ASP A 194 -19.95 -2.65 3.47
C ASP A 194 -20.92 -3.84 3.46
N ASN A 195 -20.41 -5.06 3.28
CA ASN A 195 -21.18 -6.31 3.16
C ASN A 195 -22.17 -6.32 1.98
N ARG A 196 -21.82 -5.62 0.88
CA ARG A 196 -22.58 -5.65 -0.37
C ARG A 196 -22.15 -6.82 -1.23
N TRP A 197 -22.64 -8.00 -0.85
CA TRP A 197 -22.25 -9.28 -1.42
C TRP A 197 -22.53 -9.39 -2.91
N GLU A 198 -23.49 -8.65 -3.46
CA GLU A 198 -23.77 -8.61 -4.90
C GLU A 198 -22.57 -8.09 -5.72
N ARG A 199 -21.76 -7.22 -5.11
CA ARG A 199 -20.55 -6.67 -5.73
C ARG A 199 -19.41 -7.66 -5.72
N VAL A 200 -19.21 -8.26 -4.55
CA VAL A 200 -18.19 -9.28 -4.31
C VAL A 200 -18.47 -10.52 -5.17
N GLU A 201 -19.73 -10.94 -5.24
CA GLU A 201 -20.18 -12.04 -6.10
C GLU A 201 -19.86 -11.78 -7.56
N ARG A 202 -20.09 -10.55 -8.06
CA ARG A 202 -19.75 -10.21 -9.44
C ARG A 202 -18.26 -10.33 -9.72
N ALA A 203 -17.40 -9.84 -8.82
CA ALA A 203 -15.95 -10.03 -8.95
C ALA A 203 -15.57 -11.52 -8.86
N TYR A 204 -16.15 -12.25 -7.91
CA TYR A 204 -15.90 -13.67 -7.69
C TYR A 204 -16.27 -14.52 -8.90
N ASN A 205 -17.44 -14.32 -9.51
CA ASN A 205 -17.89 -15.07 -10.68
C ASN A 205 -16.96 -14.86 -11.88
N THR A 206 -16.44 -13.63 -12.05
CA THR A 206 -15.42 -13.35 -13.08
C THR A 206 -14.09 -14.03 -12.77
N LEU A 207 -13.65 -14.03 -11.50
CA LEU A 207 -12.39 -14.65 -11.09
C LEU A 207 -12.39 -16.18 -11.15
N VAL A 208 -13.51 -16.81 -10.76
CA VAL A 208 -13.58 -18.25 -10.49
C VAL A 208 -14.40 -19.00 -11.54
N ALA A 209 -15.57 -18.48 -11.91
CA ALA A 209 -16.49 -19.14 -12.86
C ALA A 209 -16.22 -18.74 -14.32
N GLY A 210 -15.42 -17.70 -14.56
CA GLY A 210 -15.21 -17.17 -15.91
C GLY A 210 -16.48 -16.51 -16.47
N GLU A 211 -17.30 -15.92 -15.59
CA GLU A 211 -18.54 -15.24 -15.97
C GLU A 211 -18.38 -13.71 -15.87
N GLY A 212 -18.84 -12.99 -16.89
CA GLY A 212 -18.79 -11.53 -16.89
C GLY A 212 -18.61 -10.96 -18.28
N LEU A 213 -18.14 -9.71 -18.34
CA LEU A 213 -17.69 -9.13 -19.59
C LEU A 213 -16.42 -9.85 -20.04
N VAL A 214 -16.20 -9.93 -21.35
CA VAL A 214 -15.02 -10.52 -21.95
C VAL A 214 -14.38 -9.50 -22.88
N ALA A 215 -13.07 -9.39 -22.81
CA ALA A 215 -12.26 -8.59 -23.72
C ALA A 215 -10.98 -9.35 -24.08
N SER A 216 -10.40 -9.05 -25.24
CA SER A 216 -9.12 -9.64 -25.67
C SER A 216 -7.90 -8.88 -25.16
N ASP A 217 -8.08 -7.65 -24.71
CA ASP A 217 -6.99 -6.81 -24.21
C ASP A 217 -7.47 -5.95 -23.03
N PRO A 218 -6.72 -5.91 -21.92
CA PRO A 218 -7.10 -5.15 -20.73
C PRO A 218 -7.09 -3.63 -20.96
N ILE A 219 -6.27 -3.12 -21.88
CA ILE A 219 -6.19 -1.69 -22.20
C ILE A 219 -7.42 -1.27 -23.01
N GLU A 220 -7.84 -2.08 -23.97
CA GLU A 220 -9.07 -1.83 -24.72
C GLU A 220 -10.32 -1.97 -23.83
N ALA A 221 -10.33 -2.94 -22.91
CA ALA A 221 -11.41 -3.10 -21.93
C ALA A 221 -11.60 -1.85 -21.06
N ILE A 222 -10.52 -1.30 -20.49
CA ILE A 222 -10.60 -0.12 -19.64
C ILE A 222 -10.91 1.16 -20.43
N LYS A 223 -10.34 1.33 -21.64
CA LYS A 223 -10.68 2.47 -22.52
C LYS A 223 -12.15 2.47 -22.93
N LYS A 224 -12.72 1.29 -23.20
CA LYS A 224 -14.15 1.16 -23.45
C LYS A 224 -14.95 1.59 -22.23
N SER A 225 -14.57 1.15 -21.03
CA SER A 225 -15.19 1.58 -19.77
C SER A 225 -15.19 3.11 -19.63
N TYR A 226 -14.05 3.76 -19.92
CA TYR A 226 -13.95 5.23 -19.87
C TYR A 226 -14.86 5.92 -20.89
N THR A 227 -14.99 5.36 -22.10
CA THR A 227 -15.88 5.88 -23.15
C THR A 227 -17.35 5.76 -22.72
N ASP A 228 -17.68 4.71 -21.98
CA ASP A 228 -18.99 4.48 -21.38
C ASP A 228 -19.23 5.31 -20.09
N GLY A 229 -18.28 6.19 -19.72
CA GLY A 229 -18.37 7.08 -18.55
C GLY A 229 -18.07 6.41 -17.21
N VAL A 230 -17.53 5.20 -17.23
CA VAL A 230 -17.22 4.39 -16.04
C VAL A 230 -15.71 4.41 -15.78
N THR A 231 -15.31 5.09 -14.70
CA THR A 231 -13.91 5.28 -14.27
C THR A 231 -13.36 4.07 -13.50
N ASP A 232 -12.05 4.07 -13.17
CA ASP A 232 -11.30 2.94 -12.62
C ASP A 232 -12.01 2.22 -11.46
N GLU A 233 -12.47 2.97 -10.46
CA GLU A 233 -13.10 2.44 -9.25
C GLU A 233 -14.30 1.55 -9.58
N PHE A 234 -15.01 1.86 -10.67
CA PHE A 234 -16.30 1.27 -11.04
C PHE A 234 -16.24 0.38 -12.28
N VAL A 235 -15.05 0.11 -12.83
CA VAL A 235 -14.90 -0.80 -13.98
C VAL A 235 -15.55 -2.14 -13.65
N ILE A 236 -16.45 -2.57 -14.53
CA ILE A 236 -17.16 -3.84 -14.37
C ILE A 236 -16.15 -5.00 -14.46
N PRO A 237 -16.23 -6.01 -13.57
CA PRO A 237 -15.40 -7.22 -13.67
C PRO A 237 -15.41 -7.81 -15.08
N THR A 238 -14.23 -7.88 -15.67
CA THR A 238 -14.01 -8.27 -17.06
C THR A 238 -12.90 -9.32 -17.15
N LEU A 239 -13.19 -10.41 -17.83
CA LEU A 239 -12.25 -11.45 -18.21
C LEU A 239 -11.42 -11.01 -19.40
N ILE A 240 -10.13 -11.33 -19.33
CA ILE A 240 -9.20 -11.14 -20.43
C ILE A 240 -8.92 -12.50 -21.04
N CYS A 241 -9.44 -12.73 -22.25
CA CYS A 241 -9.33 -13.98 -22.98
C CYS A 241 -8.55 -13.77 -24.27
N ASP A 242 -7.57 -14.63 -24.54
CA ASP A 242 -6.86 -14.67 -25.82
C ASP A 242 -7.76 -15.22 -26.95
#